data_AF-A0A8S2X5T6-F1
#
_entry.id   AF-A0A8S2X5T6-F1
#
_cell.length_a   1.000
_cell.length_b   1.000
_cell.length_c   1.000
_cell.angle_alpha   90.00
_cell.angle_beta   90.00
_cell.angle_gamma   90.00
#
_symmetry.space_group_name_H-M   'P 1'
#
loop_
_entity.id
_entity.type
_entity.pdbx_description
1 polymer ?
#
loop_
_entity_poly.entity_id
_entity_poly.type
_entity_poly.pdbx_seq_one_letter_code
_entity_poly.pdbx_strand_id
1 'polypeptide(L)'
;TKTAEQVMQVFSIADQDTQVKLKLANRLYAQNSYKLQQDYLDLVQGSFKADIKLEDFVNNSAAVVQTINTWVEDRTNNLIQNL
;
A
#
# COMPACT_ATOMS: atom_id res chain seq x y z
N THR A 1 -14.47 2.53 -5.57
CA THR A 1 -15.42 3.67 -5.52
C THR A 1 -15.05 4.63 -6.63
N LYS A 2 -16.03 5.34 -7.21
CA LYS A 2 -15.79 6.25 -8.35
C LYS A 2 -14.65 7.26 -8.11
N THR A 3 -14.51 7.75 -6.88
CA THR A 3 -13.43 8.69 -6.50
C THR A 3 -12.03 8.06 -6.56
N ALA A 4 -11.86 6.84 -6.05
CA ALA A 4 -10.56 6.17 -6.06
C ALA A 4 -10.12 5.85 -7.50
N GLU A 5 -11.06 5.41 -8.34
CA GLU A 5 -10.81 5.18 -9.77
C GLU A 5 -10.39 6.47 -10.49
N GLN A 6 -11.04 7.60 -10.19
CA GLN A 6 -10.66 8.91 -10.73
C GLN A 6 -9.25 9.33 -10.29
N VAL A 7 -8.89 9.13 -9.01
CA VAL A 7 -7.54 9.42 -8.52
C VAL A 7 -6.50 8.54 -9.23
N MET A 8 -6.77 7.25 -9.40
CA MET A 8 -5.88 6.34 -10.14
C MET A 8 -5.73 6.73 -11.61
N GLN A 9 -6.79 7.25 -12.24
CA GLN A 9 -6.74 7.75 -13.61
C GLN A 9 -5.86 9.00 -13.71
N VAL A 10 -6.04 9.98 -12.81
CA VAL A 10 -5.20 11.19 -12.77
C VAL A 10 -3.74 10.83 -12.51
N PHE A 11 -3.48 9.90 -11.59
CA PHE A 11 -2.15 9.37 -11.33
C PHE A 11 -1.53 8.76 -12.60
N SER A 12 -2.28 7.91 -13.32
CA SER A 12 -1.79 7.23 -14.53
C SER A 12 -1.41 8.22 -15.63
N ILE A 13 -2.12 9.34 -15.74
CA ILE A 13 -1.80 10.43 -16.67
C ILE A 13 -0.51 11.13 -16.24
N ALA A 14 -0.39 11.49 -14.96
CA ALA A 14 0.77 12.20 -14.44
C ALA A 14 2.06 11.34 -14.47
N ASP A 15 1.94 10.01 -14.31
CA ASP A 15 3.07 9.06 -14.37
C ASP A 15 3.69 8.94 -15.78
N GLN A 16 3.02 9.42 -16.83
CA GLN A 16 3.59 9.47 -18.18
C GLN A 16 4.49 10.69 -18.41
N ASP A 17 4.54 11.65 -17.49
CA ASP A 17 5.44 12.80 -17.62
C ASP A 17 6.90 12.36 -17.45
N THR A 18 7.72 12.60 -18.47
CA THR A 18 9.13 12.21 -18.46
C THR A 18 10.01 13.11 -17.60
N GLN A 19 9.51 14.27 -17.15
CA GLN A 19 10.22 15.22 -16.30
C GLN A 19 10.03 14.95 -14.81
N VAL A 20 8.95 14.27 -14.42
CA VAL A 20 8.60 14.00 -13.03
C VAL A 20 8.44 12.50 -12.83
N LYS A 21 9.18 11.94 -11.87
CA LYS A 21 9.00 10.54 -11.48
C LYS A 21 7.93 10.45 -10.40
N LEU A 22 6.72 10.06 -10.79
CA LEU A 22 5.62 9.82 -9.87
C LEU A 22 5.59 8.33 -9.48
N LYS A 23 5.29 8.00 -8.22
CA LYS A 23 5.14 6.62 -7.76
C LYS A 23 4.01 6.51 -6.75
N LEU A 24 3.22 5.44 -6.85
CA LEU A 24 2.19 5.10 -5.89
C LEU A 24 2.54 3.80 -5.19
N ALA A 25 2.41 3.79 -3.86
CA ALA A 25 2.69 2.63 -3.04
C ALA A 25 1.61 2.50 -1.96
N ASN A 26 0.62 1.66 -2.23
CA ASN A 26 -0.46 1.37 -1.29
C ASN A 26 -0.38 -0.09 -0.84
N ARG A 27 -0.51 -0.34 0.46
CA ARG A 27 -0.65 -1.69 1.02
C ARG A 27 -1.44 -1.63 2.32
N LEU A 28 -2.37 -2.56 2.47
CA LEU A 28 -3.03 -2.82 3.74
C LEU A 28 -2.23 -3.86 4.52
N TYR A 29 -1.93 -3.55 5.78
CA TYR A 29 -1.43 -4.54 6.74
C TYR A 29 -2.51 -4.84 7.77
N ALA A 30 -2.72 -6.12 8.09
CA ALA A 30 -3.71 -6.54 9.08
C ALA A 30 -3.20 -7.72 9.92
N GLN A 31 -3.77 -7.92 11.12
CA GLN A 31 -3.42 -9.06 11.96
C GLN A 31 -3.77 -10.38 11.27
N ASN A 32 -2.85 -11.34 11.31
CA ASN A 32 -2.97 -12.64 10.66
C ASN A 32 -4.10 -13.54 11.17
N SER A 33 -4.58 -13.31 12.39
CA SER A 33 -5.70 -14.06 12.98
C SER A 33 -7.07 -13.55 12.52
N TYR A 34 -7.12 -12.40 11.83
CA TYR A 34 -8.37 -11.84 11.33
C TYR A 34 -8.76 -12.44 9.99
N LYS A 35 -10.05 -12.72 9.85
CA LYS A 35 -10.69 -13.02 8.57
C LYS A 35 -11.35 -11.75 8.04
N LEU A 36 -10.73 -11.15 7.05
CA LEU A 36 -11.27 -9.98 6.37
C LEU A 36 -12.37 -10.42 5.39
N GLN A 37 -13.41 -9.58 5.25
CA GLN A 37 -14.50 -9.83 4.31
C GLN A 37 -13.97 -9.73 2.87
N GLN A 38 -14.37 -10.67 2.01
CA GLN A 38 -13.89 -10.72 0.62
C GLN A 38 -14.19 -9.42 -0.13
N ASP A 39 -15.40 -8.88 0.01
CA ASP A 39 -15.80 -7.61 -0.62
C ASP A 39 -14.88 -6.44 -0.22
N TYR A 40 -14.34 -6.46 0.99
CA TYR A 40 -13.38 -5.46 1.44
C TYR A 40 -12.01 -5.67 0.80
N LEU A 41 -11.55 -6.92 0.68
CA LEU A 41 -10.31 -7.26 -0.02
C LEU A 41 -10.37 -6.83 -1.48
N ASP A 42 -11.49 -7.13 -2.15
CA ASP A 42 -11.73 -6.78 -3.55
C ASP A 42 -11.76 -5.26 -3.75
N LEU A 43 -12.35 -4.52 -2.80
CA LEU A 43 -12.34 -3.06 -2.81
C LEU A 43 -10.92 -2.49 -2.68
N VAL A 44 -10.12 -3.00 -1.74
CA VAL A 44 -8.74 -2.55 -1.51
C VAL A 44 -7.87 -2.80 -2.75
N GLN A 45 -7.94 -4.01 -3.31
CA GLN A 45 -7.17 -4.38 -4.50
C GLN A 45 -7.66 -3.65 -5.76
N GLY A 46 -8.97 -3.54 -5.94
CA GLY A 46 -9.58 -2.95 -7.13
C GLY A 46 -9.43 -1.44 -7.19
N SER A 47 -9.83 -0.76 -6.11
CA SER A 47 -9.94 0.71 -6.05
C SER A 47 -8.62 1.39 -5.71
N PHE A 48 -7.85 0.83 -4.78
CA PHE A 48 -6.61 1.46 -4.30
C PHE A 48 -5.35 0.87 -4.94
N LYS A 49 -5.50 -0.17 -5.77
CA LYS A 49 -4.39 -0.94 -6.34
C LYS A 49 -3.40 -1.37 -5.26
N ALA A 50 -3.93 -1.71 -4.08
CA ALA A 50 -3.16 -2.00 -2.90
C ALA A 50 -3.09 -3.51 -2.66
N ASP A 51 -1.88 -3.99 -2.37
CA ASP A 51 -1.70 -5.35 -1.85
C ASP A 51 -2.20 -5.45 -0.41
N ILE A 52 -2.40 -6.68 0.05
CA ILE A 52 -2.84 -6.97 1.42
C ILE A 52 -1.85 -7.95 2.02
N LYS A 53 -1.32 -7.62 3.20
CA LYS A 53 -0.39 -8.47 3.92
C LYS A 53 -0.88 -8.72 5.33
N LEU A 54 -1.00 -9.99 5.67
CA LEU A 54 -1.35 -10.44 7.00
C LEU A 54 -0.06 -10.64 7.81
N GLU A 55 0.02 -10.00 8.97
CA GLU A 55 1.21 -9.95 9.84
C GLU A 55 0.84 -10.26 11.29
N ASP A 56 1.82 -10.63 12.12
CA ASP A 56 1.59 -10.87 13.54
C ASP A 56 1.91 -9.62 14.39
N PHE A 57 0.99 -8.67 14.42
CA PHE A 57 1.09 -7.50 15.29
C PHE A 57 0.94 -7.84 16.79
N VAL A 58 0.23 -8.92 17.14
CA VAL A 58 0.00 -9.28 18.54
C VAL A 58 1.27 -9.82 19.20
N ASN A 59 1.97 -10.75 18.55
CA ASN A 59 3.15 -11.40 19.14
C ASN A 59 4.49 -10.89 18.58
N ASN A 60 4.49 -10.19 17.45
CA ASN A 60 5.73 -9.82 16.75
C ASN A 60 5.72 -8.38 16.21
N SER A 61 5.04 -7.46 16.92
CA SER A 61 4.87 -6.06 16.51
C SER A 61 6.16 -5.36 16.08
N ALA A 62 7.26 -5.53 16.82
CA ALA A 62 8.54 -4.89 16.51
C ALA A 62 9.10 -5.32 15.13
N ALA A 63 9.04 -6.61 14.81
CA ALA A 63 9.48 -7.09 13.49
C ALA A 63 8.53 -6.65 12.37
N VAL A 64 7.23 -6.54 12.67
CA VAL A 64 6.24 -6.04 11.70
C VAL A 64 6.47 -4.56 11.39
N VAL A 65 6.81 -3.73 12.39
CA VAL A 65 7.21 -2.33 12.16
C VAL A 65 8.42 -2.26 11.22
N GLN A 66 9.46 -3.07 11.46
CA GLN A 66 10.62 -3.12 10.56
C GLN A 66 10.22 -3.54 9.15
N THR A 67 9.34 -4.53 9.01
CA THR A 67 8.82 -4.99 7.72
C THR A 67 8.10 -3.88 6.95
N ILE A 68 7.26 -3.09 7.64
CA ILE A 68 6.55 -1.96 7.04
C ILE A 68 7.55 -0.88 6.62
N ASN A 69 8.49 -0.52 7.48
CA ASN A 69 9.47 0.53 7.21
C ASN A 69 10.37 0.18 6.03
N THR A 70 10.89 -1.04 5.95
CA THR A 70 11.65 -1.51 4.79
C THR A 70 10.80 -1.47 3.52
N TRP A 71 9.53 -1.89 3.58
CA TRP A 71 8.66 -1.83 2.41
C TRP A 71 8.41 -0.39 1.93
N VAL A 72 8.18 0.56 2.85
CA VAL A 72 8.02 1.98 2.50
C VAL A 72 9.30 2.54 1.90
N GLU A 73 10.44 2.24 2.50
CA GLU A 73 11.76 2.65 2.03
C GLU A 73 12.00 2.18 0.59
N ASP A 74 11.85 0.87 0.33
CA ASP A 74 12.02 0.28 -1.00
C ASP A 74 11.09 0.92 -2.04
N ARG A 75 9.82 1.14 -1.69
CA ARG A 75 8.82 1.67 -2.65
C ARG A 75 9.03 3.14 -2.96
N THR A 76 9.65 3.88 -2.04
CA THR A 76 9.93 5.32 -2.20
C THR A 76 11.34 5.59 -2.74
N ASN A 77 12.11 4.57 -3.10
CA ASN A 77 13.52 4.68 -3.48
C ASN A 77 14.38 5.29 -2.37
N ASN A 78 14.16 4.82 -1.14
CA ASN A 78 14.87 5.23 0.06
C ASN A 78 14.69 6.71 0.43
N LEU A 79 13.65 7.37 -0.12
CA LEU A 79 13.34 8.77 0.19
C LEU A 79 12.58 8.93 1.49
N ILE A 80 11.79 7.93 1.88
CA ILE A 80 11.11 7.86 3.17
C ILE A 80 11.74 6.69 3.94
N GLN A 81 12.36 7.01 5.08
CA GLN A 81 13.05 6.05 5.93
C GLN A 81 12.52 6.19 7.35
N ASN A 82 12.53 5.08 8.10
CA ASN A 82 12.15 5.05 9.51
C ASN A 82 10.81 5.76 9.80
N LEU A 83 9.75 5.36 9.09
CA LEU A 83 8.38 5.78 9.38
C LEU A 83 7.99 5.41 10.83
#